data_AF-A0AAW3WI74-F1
#
_entry.id   AF-A0AAW3WI74-F1
#
_cell.length_a   1.000
_cell.length_b   1.000
_cell.length_c   1.000
_cell.angle_alpha   90.00
_cell.angle_beta   90.00
_cell.angle_gamma   90.00
#
_symmetry.space_group_name_H-M   'P 1'
#
loop_
_entity.id
_entity.type
_entity.pdbx_description
1 polymer ?
#
loop_
_entity_poly.entity_id
_entity_poly.type
_entity_poly.pdbx_seq_one_letter_code
_entity_poly.pdbx_strand_id
1 'polypeptide(L)'
;YLDVNQRRDVLYTTGLESGYPLLDDAEGWGRLNLFAAADGYGAFNSNITVNMEASKGGFNASDRWRNDISGSGTLIKQGTGTLKLGGDNTYSGGTDIQGGTIEADSATAFGVGSVSNESGTVVENVDGLVNIKNDYNQSQNSTLELSIGSKDDVLEVDGNATFNGKLKLDFSNSYIPTSGMTIIKFNSNNTNSRFSSIETTGLPSNYVVNLVYDNNSVRLLIGTSDSSSGSHHNSPSNHTNATNDNVSTNSDKTATDNGVTNKIATEGNTGWQQKNGLWYNLSKEGTINTGWLKDTDGKWYYLDKSGMMKTGWVQSGDGNWYYLDKTGAMQTGWVKDTDGNWYYLNQSGTMEHDKYIDGYYVGSNGAWAE
;
A
#
# COMPACT_ATOMS: atom_id res chain seq x y z
N TYR A 1 -18.99 0.55 27.65
CA TYR A 1 -17.91 -0.23 27.05
C TYR A 1 -16.81 -0.57 28.08
N LEU A 2 -16.37 0.34 28.95
CA LEU A 2 -15.45 0.02 30.06
C LEU A 2 -16.15 -0.74 31.21
N ASP A 3 -15.45 -1.71 31.80
CA ASP A 3 -15.91 -2.44 32.99
C ASP A 3 -15.62 -1.67 34.31
N VAL A 4 -16.01 -2.27 35.45
CA VAL A 4 -15.82 -1.65 36.78
C VAL A 4 -14.35 -1.47 37.15
N ASN A 5 -13.49 -2.42 36.79
CA ASN A 5 -12.06 -2.38 37.10
C ASN A 5 -11.35 -1.38 36.21
N GLN A 6 -11.68 -1.36 34.91
CA GLN A 6 -11.17 -0.38 33.95
C GLN A 6 -11.51 1.05 34.35
N ARG A 7 -12.74 1.32 34.78
CA ARG A 7 -13.11 2.65 35.30
C ARG A 7 -12.33 3.04 36.56
N ARG A 8 -12.02 2.07 37.43
CA ARG A 8 -11.15 2.32 38.60
C ARG A 8 -9.72 2.60 38.18
N ASP A 9 -9.22 1.92 37.16
CA ASP A 9 -7.86 2.13 36.63
C ASP A 9 -7.74 3.50 35.95
N VAL A 10 -8.78 3.95 35.22
CA VAL A 10 -8.87 5.34 34.72
C VAL A 10 -8.76 6.34 35.88
N LEU A 11 -9.56 6.18 36.94
CA LEU A 11 -9.52 7.07 38.10
C LEU A 11 -8.17 7.02 38.84
N TYR A 12 -7.55 5.85 38.91
CA TYR A 12 -6.25 5.66 39.54
C TYR A 12 -5.13 6.34 38.75
N THR A 13 -5.07 6.11 37.43
CA THR A 13 -4.01 6.63 36.56
C THR A 13 -4.12 8.11 36.23
N THR A 14 -5.27 8.72 36.52
CA THR A 14 -5.49 10.16 36.35
C THR A 14 -5.53 10.91 37.69
N GLY A 15 -5.44 10.20 38.82
CA GLY A 15 -5.53 10.80 40.15
C GLY A 15 -4.45 11.86 40.42
N LEU A 16 -4.77 12.86 41.25
CA LEU A 16 -3.77 13.84 41.68
C LEU A 16 -2.88 13.26 42.77
N GLU A 17 -1.60 13.62 42.74
CA GLU A 17 -0.68 13.32 43.83
C GLU A 17 -1.17 13.95 45.15
N SER A 18 -0.88 13.26 46.26
CA SER A 18 -1.14 13.80 47.60
C SER A 18 -0.28 15.04 47.82
N GLY A 19 -0.89 16.21 48.08
CA GLY A 19 -0.15 17.43 48.44
C GLY A 19 -0.58 18.74 47.78
N TYR A 20 -1.50 18.75 46.80
CA TYR A 20 -2.08 20.03 46.33
C TYR A 20 -2.88 20.69 47.48
N PRO A 21 -2.75 21.99 47.78
CA PRO A 21 -3.46 22.60 48.91
C PRO A 21 -4.88 22.99 48.48
N LEU A 22 -5.91 22.37 49.07
CA LEU A 22 -7.26 22.97 49.04
C LEU A 22 -8.17 22.52 50.20
N LEU A 23 -7.58 21.97 51.28
CA LEU A 23 -8.05 21.83 52.67
C LEU A 23 -7.38 20.57 53.26
N ASP A 24 -6.81 20.73 54.45
CA ASP A 24 -6.10 19.72 55.24
C ASP A 24 -7.16 18.84 55.93
N ASP A 25 -7.45 17.66 55.39
CA ASP A 25 -8.24 16.65 56.10
C ASP A 25 -7.49 15.33 56.25
N ALA A 26 -7.76 14.67 57.37
CA ALA A 26 -7.02 13.53 57.87
C ALA A 26 -7.37 12.20 57.15
N GLU A 27 -8.21 12.25 56.11
CA GLU A 27 -8.85 11.03 55.57
C GLU A 27 -8.12 10.44 54.36
N GLY A 28 -7.08 11.10 53.83
CA GLY A 28 -6.08 10.46 52.95
C GLY A 28 -6.61 9.80 51.68
N TRP A 29 -7.83 10.14 51.25
CA TRP A 29 -8.40 9.63 50.01
C TRP A 29 -7.69 10.33 48.84
N GLY A 30 -7.09 9.53 47.95
CA GLY A 30 -6.52 10.03 46.70
C GLY A 30 -7.53 10.94 46.00
N ARG A 31 -7.08 12.12 45.58
CA ARG A 31 -7.96 13.11 44.97
C ARG A 31 -8.26 12.71 43.53
N LEU A 32 -9.54 12.54 43.23
CA LEU A 32 -9.99 12.18 41.88
C LEU A 32 -9.89 13.39 40.96
N ASN A 33 -9.07 13.29 39.92
CA ASN A 33 -9.08 14.25 38.82
C ASN A 33 -10.17 13.88 37.82
N LEU A 34 -11.43 14.22 38.13
CA LEU A 34 -12.56 13.85 37.27
C LEU A 34 -12.50 14.50 35.88
N PHE A 35 -11.77 15.61 35.75
CA PHE A 35 -11.52 16.24 34.45
C PHE A 35 -10.64 15.34 33.58
N ALA A 36 -9.45 14.96 34.06
CA ALA A 36 -8.59 14.03 33.32
C ALA A 36 -9.25 12.65 33.15
N ALA A 37 -9.94 12.14 34.17
CA ALA A 37 -10.64 10.85 34.07
C ALA A 37 -11.74 10.84 32.99
N ALA A 38 -12.37 11.98 32.70
CA ALA A 38 -13.35 12.10 31.62
C ALA A 38 -12.71 12.06 30.22
N ASP A 39 -11.41 12.35 30.12
CA ASP A 39 -10.61 12.31 28.89
C ASP A 39 -9.92 10.95 28.66
N GLY A 40 -10.25 9.93 29.44
CA GLY A 40 -9.77 8.55 29.26
C GLY A 40 -8.68 8.15 30.25
N TYR A 41 -7.86 7.16 29.87
CA TYR A 41 -6.78 6.64 30.71
C TYR A 41 -5.63 7.64 30.90
N GLY A 42 -4.89 7.55 32.01
CA GLY A 42 -3.57 8.20 32.15
C GLY A 42 -2.40 7.24 31.88
N ALA A 43 -2.62 5.94 32.08
CA ALA A 43 -1.66 4.90 31.76
C ALA A 43 -2.34 3.53 31.56
N PHE A 44 -1.80 2.68 30.71
CA PHE A 44 -2.13 1.26 30.64
C PHE A 44 -1.15 0.47 31.52
N ASN A 45 -1.48 0.30 32.80
CA ASN A 45 -0.66 -0.50 33.73
C ASN A 45 -0.74 -2.01 33.49
N SER A 46 -1.74 -2.43 32.72
CA SER A 46 -1.98 -3.81 32.28
C SER A 46 -2.71 -3.77 30.94
N ASN A 47 -2.90 -4.92 30.29
CA ASN A 47 -3.64 -4.97 29.03
C ASN A 47 -5.10 -4.55 29.24
N ILE A 48 -5.59 -3.66 28.39
CA ILE A 48 -6.92 -3.07 28.46
C ILE A 48 -7.74 -3.51 27.26
N THR A 49 -8.89 -4.17 27.49
CA THR A 49 -9.82 -4.54 26.42
C THR A 49 -11.00 -3.59 26.35
N VAL A 50 -11.13 -2.86 25.25
CA VAL A 50 -12.22 -1.91 24.97
C VAL A 50 -13.21 -2.56 24.01
N ASN A 51 -14.34 -3.06 24.53
CA ASN A 51 -15.41 -3.63 23.71
C ASN A 51 -16.55 -2.62 23.48
N MET A 52 -16.55 -1.99 22.30
CA MET A 52 -17.49 -0.93 21.92
C MET A 52 -18.47 -1.46 20.87
N GLU A 53 -19.75 -1.51 21.19
CA GLU A 53 -20.79 -1.90 20.22
C GLU A 53 -21.59 -0.69 19.73
N ALA A 54 -21.46 -0.37 18.44
CA ALA A 54 -22.07 0.81 17.85
C ALA A 54 -23.59 0.83 17.97
N SER A 55 -24.22 -0.33 17.88
CA SER A 55 -25.67 -0.50 18.05
C SER A 55 -26.20 -0.07 19.42
N LYS A 56 -25.34 0.04 20.45
CA LYS A 56 -25.73 0.49 21.79
C LYS A 56 -25.68 2.02 21.97
N GLY A 57 -25.19 2.77 20.98
CA GLY A 57 -25.12 4.23 21.00
C GLY A 57 -24.21 4.80 22.09
N GLY A 58 -24.20 6.14 22.18
CA GLY A 58 -23.38 6.89 23.12
C GLY A 58 -21.91 6.49 23.06
N PHE A 59 -21.28 6.37 24.23
CA PHE A 59 -19.88 5.93 24.33
C PHE A 59 -19.61 4.50 23.85
N ASN A 60 -20.62 3.66 23.61
CA ASN A 60 -20.37 2.38 22.95
C ASN A 60 -20.24 2.52 21.43
N ALA A 61 -20.77 3.60 20.85
CA ALA A 61 -20.63 3.89 19.44
C ALA A 61 -19.39 4.72 19.13
N SER A 62 -19.12 5.75 19.92
CA SER A 62 -17.92 6.56 19.75
C SER A 62 -17.48 7.17 21.07
N ASP A 63 -16.18 7.13 21.32
CA ASP A 63 -15.53 7.87 22.41
C ASP A 63 -14.17 8.41 21.95
N ARG A 64 -13.70 9.48 22.59
CA ARG A 64 -12.40 10.09 22.33
C ARG A 64 -11.63 10.25 23.63
N TRP A 65 -10.45 9.64 23.69
CA TRP A 65 -9.50 9.82 24.77
C TRP A 65 -8.48 10.89 24.40
N ARG A 66 -8.33 11.91 25.25
CA ARG A 66 -7.47 13.08 25.01
C ARG A 66 -6.23 13.13 25.89
N ASN A 67 -6.19 12.32 26.95
CA ASN A 67 -5.02 12.24 27.82
C ASN A 67 -3.82 11.65 27.10
N ASP A 68 -2.63 12.03 27.54
CA ASP A 68 -1.38 11.36 27.21
C ASP A 68 -1.31 10.05 27.99
N ILE A 69 -1.38 8.92 27.29
CA ILE A 69 -1.45 7.60 27.88
C ILE A 69 -0.05 6.96 27.87
N SER A 70 0.45 6.63 29.05
CA SER A 70 1.73 5.93 29.25
C SER A 70 1.52 4.45 29.64
N GLY A 71 2.56 3.74 30.05
CA GLY A 71 2.48 2.38 30.60
C GLY A 71 2.84 1.26 29.62
N SER A 72 2.88 0.02 30.11
CA SER A 72 3.37 -1.14 29.34
C SER A 72 2.27 -2.06 28.83
N GLY A 73 1.01 -1.80 29.19
CA GLY A 73 -0.14 -2.59 28.78
C GLY A 73 -0.51 -2.38 27.31
N THR A 74 -1.04 -3.44 26.69
CA THR A 74 -1.61 -3.41 25.34
C THR A 74 -3.03 -2.86 25.37
N LEU A 75 -3.39 -2.01 24.40
CA LEU A 75 -4.78 -1.65 24.12
C LEU A 75 -5.38 -2.66 23.13
N ILE A 76 -6.43 -3.37 23.54
CA ILE A 76 -7.16 -4.32 22.70
C ILE A 76 -8.53 -3.73 22.37
N LYS A 77 -8.76 -3.36 21.11
CA LYS A 77 -10.04 -2.81 20.65
C LYS A 77 -10.90 -3.89 20.00
N GLN A 78 -12.12 -4.02 20.50
CA GLN A 78 -13.15 -4.97 20.04
C GLN A 78 -14.48 -4.27 19.77
N GLY A 79 -15.39 -5.00 19.15
CA GLY A 79 -16.74 -4.54 18.82
C GLY A 79 -16.77 -3.52 17.69
N THR A 80 -17.96 -3.13 17.26
CA THR A 80 -18.20 -2.33 16.05
C THR A 80 -18.01 -0.80 16.20
N GLY A 81 -17.85 -0.27 17.41
CA GLY A 81 -17.72 1.18 17.66
C GLY A 81 -16.33 1.75 17.37
N THR A 82 -16.22 3.08 17.50
CA THR A 82 -15.00 3.86 17.22
C THR A 82 -14.36 4.38 18.50
N LEU A 83 -13.07 4.16 18.68
CA LEU A 83 -12.27 4.82 19.72
C LEU A 83 -11.27 5.78 19.07
N LYS A 84 -11.29 7.05 19.47
CA LYS A 84 -10.32 8.06 19.01
C LYS A 84 -9.24 8.29 20.06
N LEU A 85 -7.98 8.31 19.65
CA LEU A 85 -6.82 8.54 20.50
C LEU A 85 -6.17 9.86 20.10
N GLY A 86 -6.32 10.88 20.94
CA GLY A 86 -5.87 12.25 20.64
C GLY A 86 -4.78 12.80 21.55
N GLY A 87 -4.28 12.02 22.51
CA GLY A 87 -3.16 12.42 23.37
C GLY A 87 -1.80 12.08 22.77
N ASP A 88 -0.74 12.64 23.36
CA ASP A 88 0.65 12.34 22.99
C ASP A 88 1.11 11.05 23.69
N ASN A 89 0.64 9.92 23.17
CA ASN A 89 0.76 8.64 23.84
C ASN A 89 2.20 8.09 23.84
N THR A 90 2.55 7.37 24.91
CA THR A 90 3.87 6.75 25.10
C THR A 90 3.78 5.29 25.57
N TYR A 91 2.58 4.70 25.63
CA TYR A 91 2.42 3.32 26.05
C TYR A 91 3.16 2.35 25.12
N SER A 92 3.81 1.34 25.68
CA SER A 92 4.72 0.45 24.96
C SER A 92 4.15 -0.92 24.64
N GLY A 93 2.99 -1.27 25.22
CA GLY A 93 2.38 -2.59 25.03
C GLY A 93 1.75 -2.80 23.65
N GLY A 94 1.64 -1.74 22.85
CA GLY A 94 1.06 -1.78 21.51
C GLY A 94 -0.46 -1.70 21.48
N THR A 95 -1.00 -1.76 20.27
CA THR A 95 -2.43 -1.60 19.99
C THR A 95 -2.90 -2.74 19.09
N ASP A 96 -3.81 -3.57 19.60
CA ASP A 96 -4.42 -4.69 18.88
C ASP A 96 -5.88 -4.38 18.52
N ILE A 97 -6.17 -4.28 17.23
CA ILE A 97 -7.49 -3.95 16.69
C ILE A 97 -8.15 -5.23 16.19
N GLN A 98 -9.00 -5.81 17.04
CA GLN A 98 -9.77 -7.02 16.78
C GLN A 98 -11.20 -6.71 16.27
N GLY A 99 -11.53 -5.44 16.07
CA GLY A 99 -12.80 -5.02 15.47
C GLY A 99 -13.12 -3.53 15.66
N GLY A 100 -14.05 -3.03 14.83
CA GLY A 100 -14.48 -1.62 14.84
C GLY A 100 -13.38 -0.70 14.35
N THR A 101 -13.35 0.52 14.87
CA THR A 101 -12.41 1.56 14.40
C THR A 101 -11.55 2.08 15.54
N ILE A 102 -10.23 2.22 15.30
CA ILE A 102 -9.37 3.15 16.04
C ILE A 102 -8.98 4.29 15.11
N GLU A 103 -9.12 5.52 15.61
CA GLU A 103 -8.76 6.75 14.91
C GLU A 103 -7.61 7.44 15.65
N ALA A 104 -6.51 7.70 14.93
CA ALA A 104 -5.42 8.53 15.40
C ALA A 104 -5.77 10.00 15.21
N ASP A 105 -6.01 10.69 16.32
CA ASP A 105 -6.31 12.13 16.40
C ASP A 105 -5.06 12.95 16.83
N SER A 106 -3.88 12.31 16.92
CA SER A 106 -2.59 12.93 17.21
C SER A 106 -1.45 12.18 16.51
N ALA A 107 -0.31 12.85 16.31
CA ALA A 107 0.85 12.29 15.60
C ALA A 107 1.45 11.05 16.29
N THR A 108 1.25 10.89 17.60
CA THR A 108 1.81 9.81 18.44
C THR A 108 0.70 8.95 19.08
N ALA A 109 -0.51 9.00 18.52
CA ALA A 109 -1.71 8.34 19.07
C ALA A 109 -1.52 6.86 19.44
N PHE A 110 -0.64 6.13 18.77
CA PHE A 110 -0.43 4.69 18.98
C PHE A 110 0.66 4.33 20.00
N GLY A 111 1.27 5.32 20.66
CA GLY A 111 2.34 5.08 21.62
C GLY A 111 3.64 4.60 20.94
N VAL A 112 4.44 3.84 21.68
CA VAL A 112 5.75 3.34 21.20
C VAL A 112 5.74 1.85 20.83
N GLY A 113 4.62 1.17 21.04
CA GLY A 113 4.44 -0.24 20.70
C GLY A 113 3.99 -0.46 19.24
N SER A 114 3.90 -1.73 18.85
CA SER A 114 3.39 -2.13 17.53
C SER A 114 1.88 -1.92 17.41
N VAL A 115 1.40 -1.79 16.18
CA VAL A 115 -0.03 -1.71 15.84
C VAL A 115 -0.42 -2.92 14.99
N SER A 116 -1.34 -3.73 15.49
CA SER A 116 -1.85 -4.92 14.81
C SER A 116 -3.32 -4.75 14.48
N ASN A 117 -3.66 -4.65 13.19
CA ASN A 117 -5.04 -4.58 12.71
C ASN A 117 -5.52 -5.95 12.21
N GLU A 118 -6.21 -6.70 13.05
CA GLU A 118 -6.63 -8.08 12.80
C GLU A 118 -7.95 -8.18 12.01
N SER A 119 -8.92 -7.32 12.32
CA SER A 119 -10.20 -7.28 11.59
C SER A 119 -10.97 -5.96 11.71
N GLY A 120 -10.28 -4.88 12.07
CA GLY A 120 -10.89 -3.56 12.22
C GLY A 120 -10.43 -2.55 11.18
N THR A 121 -10.65 -1.28 11.51
CA THR A 121 -10.21 -0.12 10.74
C THR A 121 -9.26 0.72 11.58
N VAL A 122 -8.09 1.02 11.03
CA VAL A 122 -7.18 2.04 11.57
C VAL A 122 -7.36 3.28 10.70
N VAL A 123 -7.71 4.40 11.31
CA VAL A 123 -7.89 5.69 10.62
C VAL A 123 -6.78 6.64 11.07
N GLU A 124 -6.11 7.22 10.09
CA GLU A 124 -5.23 8.36 10.24
C GLU A 124 -6.09 9.63 10.02
N ASN A 125 -6.23 10.48 11.05
CA ASN A 125 -7.08 11.68 11.05
C ASN A 125 -6.32 12.88 11.63
N VAL A 126 -5.08 13.09 11.18
CA VAL A 126 -4.24 14.22 11.55
C VAL A 126 -3.85 14.96 10.29
N ASP A 127 -3.94 16.29 10.31
CA ASP A 127 -3.30 17.09 9.28
C ASP A 127 -1.78 16.94 9.42
N GLY A 128 -1.16 16.17 8.54
CA GLY A 128 0.26 15.84 8.53
C GLY A 128 0.57 14.40 8.91
N LEU A 129 1.63 14.23 9.70
CA LEU A 129 2.22 12.91 9.93
C LEU A 129 1.63 12.22 11.16
N VAL A 130 1.23 10.96 11.00
CA VAL A 130 1.05 10.02 12.10
C VAL A 130 2.20 9.03 12.13
N ASN A 131 2.77 8.82 13.30
CA ASN A 131 3.90 7.92 13.50
C ASN A 131 3.50 6.69 14.33
N ILE A 132 3.75 5.51 13.76
CA ILE A 132 3.78 4.24 14.46
C ILE A 132 5.25 3.92 14.72
N LYS A 133 5.65 4.02 15.99
CA LYS A 133 7.06 3.92 16.44
C LYS A 133 7.67 2.53 16.31
N ASN A 134 6.87 1.51 15.97
CA ASN A 134 7.30 0.13 15.86
C ASN A 134 6.61 -0.52 14.66
N ASP A 135 6.44 -1.84 14.65
CA ASP A 135 5.84 -2.55 13.53
C ASP A 135 4.34 -2.22 13.34
N TYR A 136 3.92 -2.19 12.07
CA TYR A 136 2.52 -2.14 11.66
C TYR A 136 2.13 -3.41 10.91
N ASN A 137 1.08 -4.09 11.36
CA ASN A 137 0.62 -5.34 10.75
C ASN A 137 -0.87 -5.27 10.42
N GLN A 138 -1.23 -5.40 9.13
CA GLN A 138 -2.61 -5.47 8.69
C GLN A 138 -2.98 -6.86 8.16
N SER A 139 -4.11 -7.38 8.63
CA SER A 139 -4.69 -8.65 8.20
C SER A 139 -5.67 -8.50 7.02
N GLN A 140 -6.08 -9.61 6.41
CA GLN A 140 -6.88 -9.62 5.18
C GLN A 140 -8.26 -8.96 5.30
N ASN A 141 -8.89 -9.02 6.47
CA ASN A 141 -10.23 -8.49 6.72
C ASN A 141 -10.21 -7.09 7.34
N SER A 142 -9.07 -6.42 7.27
CA SER A 142 -8.81 -5.15 7.94
C SER A 142 -8.70 -4.02 6.93
N THR A 143 -8.94 -2.80 7.39
CA THR A 143 -8.82 -1.57 6.59
C THR A 143 -7.85 -0.59 7.23
N LEU A 144 -6.98 0.01 6.41
CA LEU A 144 -6.24 1.22 6.75
C LEU A 144 -6.91 2.37 6.00
N GLU A 145 -7.26 3.44 6.70
CA GLU A 145 -7.83 4.65 6.11
C GLU A 145 -6.87 5.82 6.35
N LEU A 146 -6.46 6.48 5.26
CA LEU A 146 -5.59 7.65 5.30
C LEU A 146 -6.33 8.88 4.80
N SER A 147 -6.23 9.98 5.55
CA SER A 147 -6.85 11.26 5.21
C SER A 147 -5.82 12.12 4.48
N ILE A 148 -5.99 12.33 3.18
CA ILE A 148 -4.99 12.98 2.33
C ILE A 148 -5.48 14.37 1.90
N GLY A 149 -5.09 15.40 2.64
CA GLY A 149 -5.41 16.81 2.34
C GLY A 149 -4.24 17.61 1.77
N SER A 150 -3.03 17.05 1.82
CA SER A 150 -1.76 17.70 1.52
C SER A 150 -0.69 16.64 1.23
N LYS A 151 0.52 17.07 0.86
CA LYS A 151 1.68 16.17 0.68
C LYS A 151 2.31 15.71 1.99
N ASP A 152 1.96 16.36 3.10
CA ASP A 152 2.54 16.13 4.41
C ASP A 152 1.76 15.05 5.17
N ASP A 153 0.57 14.67 4.67
CA ASP A 153 -0.25 13.56 5.17
C ASP A 153 0.39 12.22 4.82
N VAL A 154 1.08 11.65 5.80
CA VAL A 154 1.88 10.44 5.65
C VAL A 154 1.77 9.61 6.92
N LEU A 155 1.48 8.31 6.77
CA LEU A 155 1.69 7.35 7.83
C LEU A 155 3.15 6.91 7.84
N GLU A 156 3.87 7.21 8.91
CA GLU A 156 5.24 6.76 9.10
C GLU A 156 5.29 5.59 10.10
N VAL A 157 5.91 4.50 9.68
CA VAL A 157 6.14 3.31 10.50
C VAL A 157 7.64 3.17 10.72
N ASP A 158 8.13 3.43 11.93
CA ASP A 158 9.56 3.34 12.23
C ASP A 158 10.06 1.88 12.15
N GLY A 159 9.15 0.91 12.34
CA GLY A 159 9.41 -0.53 12.22
C GLY A 159 9.08 -1.12 10.84
N ASN A 160 8.86 -2.43 10.84
CA ASN A 160 8.45 -3.17 9.66
C ASN A 160 6.95 -2.99 9.39
N ALA A 161 6.57 -3.01 8.12
CA ALA A 161 5.18 -2.95 7.71
C ALA A 161 4.74 -4.23 6.99
N THR A 162 3.57 -4.74 7.36
CA THR A 162 2.87 -5.82 6.68
C THR A 162 1.51 -5.33 6.20
N PHE A 163 1.27 -5.35 4.89
CA PHE A 163 0.03 -4.90 4.25
C PHE A 163 -0.80 -6.08 3.75
N ASN A 164 -2.10 -6.04 4.04
CA ASN A 164 -3.11 -6.94 3.50
C ASN A 164 -4.46 -6.20 3.49
N GLY A 165 -5.54 -6.85 3.09
CA GLY A 165 -6.88 -6.26 3.17
C GLY A 165 -7.03 -4.97 2.37
N LYS A 166 -7.72 -3.98 2.92
CA LYS A 166 -8.08 -2.76 2.20
C LYS A 166 -7.23 -1.56 2.62
N LEU A 167 -6.83 -0.75 1.65
CA LEU A 167 -6.43 0.64 1.85
C LEU A 167 -7.55 1.55 1.37
N LYS A 168 -8.04 2.44 2.23
CA LYS A 168 -8.93 3.53 1.88
C LYS A 168 -8.15 4.84 1.90
N LEU A 169 -8.28 5.63 0.85
CA LEU A 169 -7.69 6.95 0.74
C LEU A 169 -8.83 7.97 0.63
N ASP A 170 -8.93 8.86 1.62
CA ASP A 170 -9.90 9.95 1.59
C ASP A 170 -9.19 11.26 1.21
N PHE A 171 -9.39 11.71 -0.02
CA PHE A 171 -8.80 12.94 -0.53
C PHE A 171 -9.65 14.15 -0.10
N SER A 172 -9.23 14.80 0.99
CA SER A 172 -9.96 15.91 1.59
C SER A 172 -9.64 17.24 0.90
N ASN A 173 -10.43 18.28 1.15
CA ASN A 173 -10.17 19.65 0.67
C ASN A 173 -10.01 19.80 -0.85
N SER A 174 -10.61 18.89 -1.64
CA SER A 174 -10.42 18.81 -3.10
C SER A 174 -8.94 18.66 -3.51
N TYR A 175 -8.11 18.09 -2.63
CA TYR A 175 -6.70 17.86 -2.89
C TYR A 175 -6.52 16.79 -3.96
N ILE A 176 -5.76 17.12 -5.00
CA ILE A 176 -5.36 16.18 -6.04
C ILE A 176 -3.86 15.93 -5.84
N PRO A 177 -3.46 14.74 -5.37
CA PRO A 177 -2.06 14.43 -5.14
C PRO A 177 -1.28 14.39 -6.45
N THR A 178 0.00 14.76 -6.39
CA THR A 178 0.91 14.55 -7.52
C THR A 178 1.24 13.06 -7.65
N SER A 179 1.37 12.58 -8.89
CA SER A 179 1.89 11.24 -9.15
C SER A 179 3.31 11.09 -8.58
N GLY A 180 3.56 9.98 -7.89
CA GLY A 180 4.78 9.70 -7.14
C GLY A 180 4.76 10.13 -5.67
N MET A 181 3.67 10.73 -5.17
CA MET A 181 3.55 11.14 -3.76
C MET A 181 3.61 9.94 -2.82
N THR A 182 4.46 10.00 -1.79
CA THR A 182 4.52 9.02 -0.71
C THR A 182 3.36 9.21 0.26
N ILE A 183 2.67 8.12 0.61
CA ILE A 183 1.57 8.11 1.58
C ILE A 183 1.87 7.24 2.80
N ILE A 184 2.79 6.28 2.67
CA ILE A 184 3.25 5.45 3.78
C ILE A 184 4.77 5.33 3.68
N LYS A 185 5.47 5.55 4.80
CA LYS A 185 6.89 5.25 4.97
C LYS A 185 7.04 4.12 5.97
N PHE A 186 8.02 3.26 5.74
CA PHE A 186 8.33 2.16 6.65
C PHE A 186 9.80 1.78 6.57
N ASN A 187 10.36 1.16 7.62
CA ASN A 187 11.75 0.71 7.60
C ASN A 187 11.95 -0.45 6.60
N SER A 188 11.10 -1.47 6.67
CA SER A 188 11.11 -2.57 5.70
C SER A 188 9.71 -3.16 5.47
N ASN A 189 9.48 -3.67 4.25
CA ASN A 189 8.25 -4.38 3.93
C ASN A 189 8.42 -5.88 4.21
N ASN A 190 7.73 -6.37 5.23
CA ASN A 190 7.72 -7.79 5.54
C ASN A 190 7.11 -8.58 4.38
N THR A 191 7.85 -9.58 3.89
CA THR A 191 7.39 -10.52 2.85
C THR A 191 6.95 -9.89 1.51
N ASN A 192 7.38 -8.66 1.19
CA ASN A 192 6.89 -7.88 0.03
C ASN A 192 5.36 -7.73 -0.02
N SER A 193 4.74 -7.62 1.15
CA SER A 193 3.30 -7.53 1.33
C SER A 193 2.66 -6.36 0.57
N ARG A 194 1.34 -6.46 0.31
CA ARG A 194 0.54 -5.54 -0.52
C ARG A 194 -0.89 -5.47 0.01
N PHE A 195 -1.53 -4.31 -0.05
CA PHE A 195 -2.99 -4.22 0.12
C PHE A 195 -3.69 -5.04 -0.97
N SER A 196 -4.72 -5.79 -0.59
CA SER A 196 -5.54 -6.59 -1.50
C SER A 196 -6.50 -5.75 -2.34
N SER A 197 -6.89 -4.57 -1.83
CA SER A 197 -7.77 -3.63 -2.55
C SER A 197 -7.46 -2.20 -2.13
N ILE A 198 -7.81 -1.27 -3.02
CA ILE A 198 -7.77 0.17 -2.77
C ILE A 198 -9.17 0.76 -3.01
N GLU A 199 -9.57 1.68 -2.15
CA GLU A 199 -10.80 2.46 -2.26
C GLU A 199 -10.43 3.94 -2.13
N THR A 200 -11.02 4.80 -2.96
CA THR A 200 -10.71 6.23 -2.97
C THR A 200 -11.98 7.06 -2.88
N THR A 201 -11.97 8.08 -2.03
CA THR A 201 -13.02 9.10 -1.93
C THR A 201 -12.44 10.49 -2.13
N GLY A 202 -13.24 11.45 -2.58
CA GLY A 202 -12.82 12.85 -2.71
C GLY A 202 -12.11 13.24 -4.02
N LEU A 203 -11.64 12.29 -4.83
CA LEU A 203 -11.12 12.58 -6.18
C LEU A 203 -12.21 12.65 -7.26
N PRO A 204 -12.05 13.49 -8.29
CA PRO A 204 -12.91 13.45 -9.46
C PRO A 204 -12.84 12.09 -10.17
N SER A 205 -13.96 11.64 -10.75
CA SER A 205 -14.12 10.28 -11.28
C SER A 205 -13.22 9.91 -12.46
N ASN A 206 -12.63 10.90 -13.13
CA ASN A 206 -11.69 10.68 -14.22
C ASN A 206 -10.27 10.36 -13.73
N TYR A 207 -9.99 10.47 -12.43
CA TYR A 207 -8.69 10.09 -11.87
C TYR A 207 -8.64 8.60 -11.55
N VAL A 208 -7.50 7.99 -11.86
CA VAL A 208 -7.20 6.60 -11.50
C VAL A 208 -6.01 6.60 -10.55
N VAL A 209 -6.19 5.96 -9.39
CA VAL A 209 -5.16 5.83 -8.35
C VAL A 209 -4.61 4.41 -8.36
N ASN A 210 -3.29 4.30 -8.51
CA ASN A 210 -2.55 3.07 -8.34
C ASN A 210 -1.51 3.23 -7.23
N LEU A 211 -1.02 2.12 -6.70
CA LEU A 211 0.02 2.10 -5.68
C LEU A 211 1.33 1.57 -6.26
N VAL A 212 2.42 2.27 -5.96
CA VAL A 212 3.78 1.80 -6.15
C VAL A 212 4.34 1.45 -4.78
N TYR A 213 4.91 0.27 -4.66
CA TYR A 213 5.52 -0.20 -3.42
C TYR A 213 7.02 -0.34 -3.62
N ASP A 214 7.76 0.50 -2.93
CA ASP A 214 9.21 0.45 -2.87
C ASP A 214 9.66 -0.30 -1.60
N ASN A 215 10.98 -0.40 -1.39
CA ASN A 215 11.55 -1.13 -0.25
C ASN A 215 11.19 -0.51 1.10
N ASN A 216 10.89 0.79 1.14
CA ASN A 216 10.67 1.58 2.36
C ASN A 216 9.49 2.57 2.26
N SER A 217 8.66 2.46 1.20
CA SER A 217 7.49 3.34 1.06
C SER A 217 6.39 2.75 0.17
N VAL A 218 5.17 3.27 0.36
CA VAL A 218 4.07 3.18 -0.59
C VAL A 218 3.83 4.58 -1.18
N ARG A 219 3.78 4.66 -2.50
CA ARG A 219 3.55 5.89 -3.26
C ARG A 219 2.31 5.78 -4.14
N LEU A 220 1.67 6.92 -4.39
CA LEU A 220 0.57 7.06 -5.33
C LEU A 220 1.09 7.19 -6.75
N LEU A 221 0.45 6.52 -7.69
CA LEU A 221 0.57 6.77 -9.12
C LEU A 221 -0.78 7.27 -9.61
N ILE A 222 -0.83 8.55 -9.98
CA ILE A 222 -2.05 9.25 -10.35
C ILE A 222 -2.08 9.41 -11.86
N GLY A 223 -3.11 8.86 -12.48
CA GLY A 223 -3.42 9.07 -13.90
C GLY A 223 -4.79 9.69 -14.08
N THR A 224 -5.09 10.11 -15.30
CA THR A 224 -6.47 10.36 -15.71
C THR A 224 -6.89 9.31 -16.72
N SER A 225 -8.19 9.02 -16.79
CA SER A 225 -8.77 8.08 -17.75
C SER A 225 -8.53 8.48 -19.21
N ASP A 226 -8.16 9.75 -19.46
CA ASP A 226 -8.21 10.36 -20.79
C ASP A 226 -6.87 10.91 -21.31
N SER A 227 -5.78 10.89 -20.52
CA SER A 227 -4.51 11.52 -20.93
C SER A 227 -3.56 10.57 -21.67
N SER A 228 -3.68 10.57 -22.99
CA SER A 228 -2.59 10.44 -23.96
C SER A 228 -1.82 11.77 -24.09
N SER A 229 -0.49 11.70 -24.27
CA SER A 229 0.45 12.80 -24.64
C SER A 229 0.65 13.93 -23.59
N GLY A 230 1.84 14.48 -23.29
CA GLY A 230 3.19 14.37 -23.86
C GLY A 230 4.12 15.42 -23.19
N SER A 231 5.37 15.51 -23.68
CA SER A 231 6.36 16.60 -23.54
C SER A 231 7.59 16.40 -22.63
N HIS A 232 8.70 16.11 -23.32
CA HIS A 232 10.04 16.75 -23.27
C HIS A 232 10.76 16.99 -21.93
N HIS A 233 11.91 16.31 -21.70
CA HIS A 233 13.23 16.91 -21.96
C HIS A 233 14.43 15.96 -21.71
N ASN A 234 15.36 16.01 -22.67
CA ASN A 234 16.83 15.84 -22.59
C ASN A 234 17.49 14.62 -21.94
N SER A 235 17.95 13.73 -22.83
CA SER A 235 19.29 13.11 -22.87
C SER A 235 20.43 14.03 -22.34
N PRO A 236 21.61 13.51 -21.91
CA PRO A 236 22.29 12.42 -22.63
C PRO A 236 23.11 11.40 -21.79
N SER A 237 23.18 10.18 -22.37
CA SER A 237 24.34 9.31 -22.54
C SER A 237 25.30 9.04 -21.37
N ASN A 238 25.55 7.75 -21.09
CA ASN A 238 26.87 7.21 -21.47
C ASN A 238 26.88 5.69 -21.67
N HIS A 239 27.55 5.29 -22.76
CA HIS A 239 27.96 3.94 -23.12
C HIS A 239 28.96 3.36 -22.12
N THR A 240 28.92 2.03 -21.92
CA THR A 240 29.92 1.01 -22.35
C THR A 240 29.66 -0.26 -21.53
N ASN A 241 29.20 -1.38 -22.10
CA ASN A 241 29.87 -2.34 -22.99
C ASN A 241 30.84 -3.31 -22.25
N ALA A 242 30.72 -4.60 -22.60
CA ALA A 242 31.53 -5.79 -22.29
C ALA A 242 30.84 -6.80 -21.32
N THR A 243 30.21 -7.88 -21.79
CA THR A 243 30.75 -9.14 -22.38
C THR A 243 31.82 -9.82 -21.52
N ASN A 244 31.46 -10.92 -20.84
CA ASN A 244 31.79 -12.29 -21.29
C ASN A 244 31.46 -13.35 -20.22
N ASP A 245 30.81 -14.40 -20.72
CA ASP A 245 30.93 -15.81 -20.38
C ASP A 245 32.13 -16.20 -19.48
N ASN A 246 31.95 -17.11 -18.51
CA ASN A 246 31.83 -18.54 -18.81
C ASN A 246 31.60 -19.40 -17.56
N VAL A 247 31.04 -20.57 -17.84
CA VAL A 247 30.67 -21.73 -17.04
C VAL A 247 31.86 -22.34 -16.26
N SER A 248 31.62 -22.88 -15.05
CA SER A 248 31.73 -24.34 -14.77
C SER A 248 31.78 -24.73 -13.28
N THR A 249 30.82 -25.60 -12.90
CA THR A 249 30.91 -26.81 -12.06
C THR A 249 31.35 -26.78 -10.58
N ASN A 250 30.35 -27.04 -9.74
CA ASN A 250 30.18 -28.24 -8.88
C ASN A 250 31.28 -28.64 -7.87
N SER A 251 30.94 -28.61 -6.57
CA SER A 251 31.19 -29.76 -5.69
C SER A 251 30.30 -29.72 -4.44
N ASP A 252 29.85 -30.91 -4.12
CA ASP A 252 28.84 -31.32 -3.15
C ASP A 252 29.48 -31.59 -1.77
N LYS A 253 28.81 -31.21 -0.67
CA LYS A 253 28.93 -31.91 0.62
C LYS A 253 27.82 -31.52 1.60
N THR A 254 27.13 -32.57 2.02
CA THR A 254 25.96 -32.73 2.88
C THR A 254 26.18 -32.42 4.37
N ALA A 255 25.15 -31.88 5.05
CA ALA A 255 24.69 -32.30 6.38
C ALA A 255 23.31 -31.69 6.75
N THR A 256 22.28 -32.54 6.73
CA THR A 256 21.15 -32.69 7.69
C THR A 256 20.57 -31.48 8.45
N ASP A 257 19.30 -31.13 8.17
CA ASP A 257 18.20 -31.15 9.16
C ASP A 257 16.83 -31.29 8.45
N ASN A 258 15.90 -31.99 9.09
CA ASN A 258 14.62 -32.44 8.56
C ASN A 258 13.49 -31.41 8.76
N GLY A 259 12.74 -31.14 7.68
CA GLY A 259 11.29 -30.88 7.65
C GLY A 259 10.81 -29.58 8.33
N VAL A 260 10.21 -28.62 7.64
CA VAL A 260 9.03 -28.80 6.77
C VAL A 260 9.17 -27.93 5.53
N THR A 261 9.20 -28.58 4.36
CA THR A 261 9.17 -27.93 3.05
C THR A 261 7.81 -27.28 2.82
N ASN A 262 7.80 -25.96 2.77
CA ASN A 262 6.67 -25.19 2.29
C ASN A 262 6.62 -25.30 0.75
N LYS A 263 5.91 -26.32 0.25
CA LYS A 263 5.55 -26.43 -1.16
C LYS A 263 4.17 -27.04 -1.29
N ILE A 264 3.15 -26.20 -1.14
CA ILE A 264 1.91 -26.40 -1.88
C ILE A 264 1.97 -25.42 -3.04
N ALA A 265 2.58 -25.87 -4.14
CA ALA A 265 2.14 -25.41 -5.45
C ALA A 265 0.66 -25.79 -5.53
N THR A 266 -0.23 -24.81 -5.47
CA THR A 266 -1.61 -25.03 -5.88
C THR A 266 -1.60 -25.20 -7.39
N GLU A 267 -1.74 -26.46 -7.83
CA GLU A 267 -1.98 -26.81 -9.22
C GLU A 267 -3.16 -25.97 -9.75
N GLY A 268 -2.89 -25.10 -10.73
CA GLY A 268 -3.91 -24.30 -11.41
C GLY A 268 -3.49 -22.90 -11.85
N ASN A 269 -2.43 -22.31 -11.29
CA ASN A 269 -2.07 -20.90 -11.53
C ASN A 269 -0.82 -20.73 -12.43
N THR A 270 -0.74 -21.45 -13.54
CA THR A 270 0.35 -21.28 -14.53
C THR A 270 -0.25 -20.90 -15.89
N GLY A 271 0.53 -20.26 -16.76
CA GLY A 271 0.05 -19.75 -18.05
C GLY A 271 -0.74 -18.44 -17.94
N TRP A 272 -1.57 -18.16 -18.95
CA TRP A 272 -2.32 -16.91 -19.05
C TRP A 272 -3.43 -16.81 -18.01
N GLN A 273 -3.51 -15.67 -17.32
CA GLN A 273 -4.46 -15.39 -16.26
C GLN A 273 -5.06 -14.00 -16.48
N GLN A 274 -6.38 -13.88 -16.40
CA GLN A 274 -7.06 -12.59 -16.46
C GLN A 274 -7.49 -12.16 -15.05
N LYS A 275 -7.06 -10.98 -14.62
CA LYS A 275 -7.42 -10.37 -13.33
C LYS A 275 -7.80 -8.91 -13.56
N ASN A 276 -9.00 -8.52 -13.13
CA ASN A 276 -9.54 -7.17 -13.30
C ASN A 276 -9.48 -6.67 -14.76
N GLY A 277 -9.75 -7.55 -15.72
CA GLY A 277 -9.69 -7.24 -17.16
C GLY A 277 -8.28 -7.21 -17.76
N LEU A 278 -7.23 -7.31 -16.94
CA LEU A 278 -5.82 -7.31 -17.36
C LEU A 278 -5.28 -8.73 -17.47
N TRP A 279 -4.44 -8.97 -18.47
CA TRP A 279 -3.84 -10.28 -18.73
C TRP A 279 -2.42 -10.35 -18.18
N TYR A 280 -2.11 -11.46 -17.53
CA TYR A 280 -0.79 -11.81 -16.98
C TYR A 280 -0.42 -13.22 -17.45
N ASN A 281 0.87 -13.56 -17.45
CA ASN A 281 1.31 -14.92 -17.73
C ASN A 281 2.22 -15.42 -16.62
N LEU A 282 1.96 -16.63 -16.10
CA LEU A 282 2.75 -17.24 -15.03
C LEU A 282 3.59 -18.41 -15.56
N SER A 283 4.83 -18.50 -15.11
CA SER A 283 5.72 -19.64 -15.34
C SER A 283 5.19 -20.91 -14.69
N LYS A 284 5.82 -22.06 -14.96
CA LYS A 284 5.46 -23.34 -14.33
C LYS A 284 5.71 -23.34 -12.82
N GLU A 285 6.59 -22.45 -12.38
CA GLU A 285 6.97 -22.21 -11.00
C GLU A 285 6.07 -21.16 -10.32
N GLY A 286 5.08 -20.62 -11.04
CA GLY A 286 4.11 -19.65 -10.53
C GLY A 286 4.62 -18.20 -10.47
N THR A 287 5.78 -17.91 -11.08
CA THR A 287 6.32 -16.54 -11.19
C THR A 287 5.71 -15.80 -12.37
N ILE A 288 5.52 -14.49 -12.26
CA ILE A 288 4.98 -13.68 -13.36
C ILE A 288 6.06 -13.46 -14.43
N ASN A 289 5.73 -13.78 -15.68
CA ASN A 289 6.57 -13.48 -16.83
C ASN A 289 6.50 -11.98 -17.17
N THR A 290 7.63 -11.41 -17.56
CA THR A 290 7.75 -10.01 -18.02
C THR A 290 8.57 -9.98 -19.31
N GLY A 291 8.47 -8.90 -20.07
CA GLY A 291 9.09 -8.76 -21.39
C GLY A 291 8.39 -9.58 -22.47
N TRP A 292 9.15 -9.92 -23.52
CA TRP A 292 8.66 -10.71 -24.64
C TRP A 292 8.36 -12.15 -24.23
N LEU A 293 7.15 -12.61 -24.53
CA LEU A 293 6.69 -13.96 -24.29
C LEU A 293 6.19 -14.56 -25.59
N LYS A 294 6.67 -15.76 -25.93
CA LYS A 294 6.15 -16.56 -27.05
C LYS A 294 5.22 -17.64 -26.52
N ASP A 295 4.00 -17.71 -27.04
CA ASP A 295 3.07 -18.80 -26.70
C ASP A 295 3.38 -20.09 -27.48
N THR A 296 2.63 -21.14 -27.17
CA THR A 296 2.78 -22.47 -27.81
C THR A 296 2.41 -22.49 -29.29
N ASP A 297 1.59 -21.54 -29.74
CA ASP A 297 1.18 -21.37 -31.14
C ASP A 297 2.18 -20.51 -31.92
N GLY A 298 3.22 -20.03 -31.24
CA GLY A 298 4.31 -19.25 -31.81
C GLY A 298 4.04 -17.76 -31.93
N LYS A 299 2.95 -17.25 -31.34
CA LYS A 299 2.64 -15.82 -31.28
C LYS A 299 3.44 -15.15 -30.17
N TRP A 300 3.85 -13.91 -30.42
CA TRP A 300 4.57 -13.09 -29.47
C TRP A 300 3.63 -12.11 -28.77
N TYR A 301 3.88 -11.90 -27.48
CA TYR A 301 3.20 -10.94 -26.62
C TYR A 301 4.26 -10.17 -25.84
N TYR A 302 3.92 -8.98 -25.39
CA TYR A 302 4.78 -8.21 -24.51
C TYR A 302 4.10 -7.99 -23.17
N LEU A 303 4.73 -8.43 -22.10
CA LEU A 303 4.34 -8.14 -20.73
C LEU A 303 5.24 -7.02 -20.22
N ASP A 304 4.69 -5.94 -19.68
CA ASP A 304 5.53 -4.90 -19.10
C ASP A 304 6.26 -5.39 -17.83
N LYS A 305 7.06 -4.52 -17.20
CA LYS A 305 7.82 -4.85 -15.98
C LYS A 305 6.93 -5.27 -14.80
N SER A 306 5.63 -4.96 -14.83
CA SER A 306 4.65 -5.42 -13.84
C SER A 306 3.98 -6.75 -14.20
N GLY A 307 4.27 -7.28 -15.41
CA GLY A 307 3.69 -8.51 -15.93
C GLY A 307 2.36 -8.32 -16.66
N MET A 308 1.95 -7.07 -16.90
CA MET A 308 0.72 -6.80 -17.65
C MET A 308 0.96 -6.94 -19.15
N MET A 309 0.14 -7.75 -19.81
CA MET A 309 0.13 -7.85 -21.27
C MET A 309 -0.25 -6.52 -21.90
N LYS A 310 0.56 -6.05 -22.85
CA LYS A 310 0.31 -4.84 -23.63
C LYS A 310 -0.53 -5.14 -24.87
N THR A 311 -1.21 -4.12 -25.35
CA THR A 311 -1.85 -4.04 -26.67
C THR A 311 -1.45 -2.69 -27.29
N GLY A 312 -1.57 -2.55 -28.60
CA GLY A 312 -1.15 -1.36 -29.33
C GLY A 312 0.37 -1.23 -29.46
N TRP A 313 0.85 0.01 -29.60
CA TRP A 313 2.27 0.31 -29.75
C TRP A 313 3.06 0.05 -28.46
N VAL A 314 4.19 -0.66 -28.60
CA VAL A 314 5.14 -0.88 -27.51
C VAL A 314 6.56 -0.65 -28.00
N GLN A 315 7.34 0.10 -27.23
CA GLN A 315 8.78 0.20 -27.42
C GLN A 315 9.45 -0.79 -26.47
N SER A 316 10.17 -1.75 -27.04
CA SER A 316 10.91 -2.75 -26.27
C SER A 316 12.25 -2.16 -25.77
N GLY A 317 12.95 -2.89 -24.89
CA GLY A 317 14.19 -2.41 -24.26
C GLY A 317 15.36 -2.21 -25.23
N ASP A 318 15.25 -2.72 -26.46
CA ASP A 318 16.16 -2.51 -27.59
C ASP A 318 15.89 -1.20 -28.35
N GLY A 319 14.86 -0.44 -27.96
CA GLY A 319 14.50 0.85 -28.57
C GLY A 319 13.64 0.73 -29.83
N ASN A 320 13.38 -0.49 -30.31
CA ASN A 320 12.53 -0.73 -31.45
C ASN A 320 11.05 -0.69 -31.06
N TRP A 321 10.23 -0.17 -31.98
CA TRP A 321 8.77 -0.14 -31.84
C TRP A 321 8.14 -1.39 -32.43
N TYR A 322 7.11 -1.89 -31.76
CA TYR A 322 6.33 -3.05 -32.16
C TYR A 322 4.85 -2.72 -31.98
N TYR A 323 3.99 -3.43 -32.71
CA TYR A 323 2.55 -3.28 -32.58
C TYR A 323 1.91 -4.59 -32.15
N LEU A 324 1.15 -4.55 -31.05
CA LEU A 324 0.35 -5.66 -30.56
C LEU A 324 -1.11 -5.40 -30.89
N ASP A 325 -1.84 -6.39 -31.42
CA ASP A 325 -3.25 -6.23 -31.71
C ASP A 325 -4.11 -6.19 -30.42
N LYS A 326 -5.44 -6.12 -30.56
CA LYS A 326 -6.37 -6.08 -29.43
C LYS A 326 -6.34 -7.34 -28.55
N THR A 327 -5.80 -8.44 -29.06
CA THR A 327 -5.58 -9.69 -28.31
C THR A 327 -4.20 -9.75 -27.64
N GLY A 328 -3.34 -8.76 -27.90
CA GLY A 328 -1.96 -8.69 -27.41
C GLY A 328 -0.93 -9.39 -28.32
N ALA A 329 -1.38 -9.98 -29.44
CA ALA A 329 -0.49 -10.67 -30.36
C ALA A 329 0.29 -9.65 -31.21
N MET A 330 1.61 -9.82 -31.25
CA MET A 330 2.51 -9.01 -32.05
C MET A 330 2.23 -9.18 -33.54
N GLN A 331 2.13 -8.05 -34.24
CA GLN A 331 1.86 -8.00 -35.66
C GLN A 331 3.15 -7.87 -36.49
N THR A 332 3.08 -8.34 -37.72
CA THR A 332 4.07 -8.14 -38.78
C THR A 332 3.35 -7.69 -40.06
N GLY A 333 4.08 -7.08 -40.98
CA GLY A 333 3.53 -6.49 -42.20
C GLY A 333 2.84 -5.14 -41.95
N TRP A 334 1.93 -4.77 -42.84
CA TRP A 334 1.18 -3.51 -42.75
C TRP A 334 0.12 -3.57 -41.63
N VAL A 335 0.18 -2.61 -40.71
CA VAL A 335 -0.84 -2.42 -39.67
C VAL A 335 -1.41 -1.01 -39.73
N LYS A 336 -2.67 -0.89 -39.33
CA LYS A 336 -3.34 0.40 -39.16
C LYS A 336 -3.53 0.65 -37.66
N ASP A 337 -3.03 1.79 -37.18
CA ASP A 337 -3.23 2.19 -35.79
C ASP A 337 -4.68 2.68 -35.55
N THR A 338 -4.95 3.08 -34.31
CA THR A 338 -6.27 3.59 -33.90
C THR A 338 -6.62 4.93 -34.51
N ASP A 339 -5.62 5.73 -34.89
CA ASP A 339 -5.78 7.06 -35.49
C ASP A 339 -5.94 6.97 -37.02
N GLY A 340 -5.79 5.76 -37.56
CA GLY A 340 -6.01 5.44 -38.95
C GLY A 340 -4.76 5.55 -39.82
N ASN A 341 -3.59 5.73 -39.21
CA ASN A 341 -2.30 5.79 -39.90
C ASN A 341 -1.78 4.37 -40.17
N TRP A 342 -1.14 4.19 -41.31
CA TRP A 342 -0.54 2.91 -41.71
C TRP A 342 0.94 2.87 -41.35
N TYR A 343 1.40 1.72 -40.88
CA TYR A 343 2.80 1.46 -40.55
C TYR A 343 3.19 0.07 -41.04
N TYR A 344 4.48 -0.16 -41.22
CA TYR A 344 4.98 -1.47 -41.59
C TYR A 344 5.91 -2.04 -40.51
N LEU A 345 5.62 -3.26 -40.06
CA LEU A 345 6.45 -4.03 -39.13
C LEU A 345 7.16 -5.13 -39.93
N ASN A 346 8.47 -5.28 -39.79
CA ASN A 346 9.17 -6.35 -40.50
C ASN A 346 8.88 -7.75 -39.91
N GLN A 347 9.56 -8.79 -40.43
CA GLN A 347 9.34 -10.17 -39.97
C GLN A 347 9.70 -10.42 -38.49
N SER A 348 10.54 -9.57 -37.90
CA SER A 348 10.86 -9.58 -36.47
C SER A 348 9.90 -8.73 -35.64
N GLY A 349 8.93 -8.06 -36.27
CA GLY A 349 7.93 -7.21 -35.62
C GLY A 349 8.36 -5.76 -35.39
N THR A 350 9.58 -5.38 -35.77
CA THR A 350 10.07 -4.01 -35.57
C THR A 350 9.50 -3.07 -36.62
N MET A 351 9.06 -1.90 -36.19
CA MET A 351 8.56 -0.83 -37.06
C MET A 351 9.66 -0.29 -37.95
N GLU A 352 9.38 -0.25 -39.24
CA GLU A 352 10.26 0.35 -40.22
C GLU A 352 9.97 1.85 -40.35
N HIS A 353 11.01 2.63 -40.59
CA HIS A 353 10.92 4.07 -40.81
C HIS A 353 11.98 4.51 -41.84
N ASP A 354 11.81 5.71 -42.41
CA ASP A 354 12.71 6.34 -43.38
C ASP A 354 13.04 5.49 -44.62
N LYS A 355 12.11 4.67 -45.10
CA LYS A 355 12.35 3.78 -46.26
C LYS A 355 11.10 3.46 -47.07
N TYR A 356 11.31 2.92 -48.27
CA TYR A 356 10.22 2.41 -49.12
C TYR A 356 9.92 0.93 -48.80
N ILE A 357 8.64 0.61 -48.66
CA ILE A 357 8.11 -0.75 -48.52
C ILE A 357 7.05 -0.96 -49.61
N ASP A 358 7.25 -1.93 -50.50
CA ASP A 358 6.28 -2.27 -51.56
C ASP A 358 5.80 -1.07 -52.41
N GLY A 359 6.67 -0.06 -52.60
CA GLY A 359 6.35 1.17 -53.34
C GLY A 359 5.79 2.32 -52.50
N TYR A 360 5.56 2.11 -51.20
CA TYR A 360 5.04 3.12 -50.27
C TYR A 360 6.15 3.60 -49.32
N TYR A 361 6.28 4.92 -49.13
CA TYR A 361 7.28 5.48 -48.23
C TYR A 361 6.73 5.57 -46.80
N VAL A 362 7.46 5.00 -45.83
CA VAL A 362 7.23 5.24 -44.40
C VAL A 362 8.19 6.31 -43.91
N GLY A 363 7.65 7.37 -43.32
CA GLY A 363 8.42 8.53 -42.86
C GLY A 363 9.25 8.24 -41.61
N SER A 364 9.90 9.28 -41.07
CA SER A 364 10.77 9.16 -39.89
C SER A 364 10.05 8.75 -38.60
N ASN A 365 8.72 8.92 -38.56
CA ASN A 365 7.86 8.42 -37.48
C ASN A 365 7.28 7.02 -37.78
N GLY A 366 7.68 6.39 -38.88
CA GLY A 366 7.19 5.10 -39.35
C GLY A 366 5.83 5.11 -40.03
N ALA A 367 5.12 6.24 -40.01
CA ALA A 367 3.82 6.35 -40.66
C ALA A 367 3.99 6.43 -42.17
N TRP A 368 3.13 5.72 -42.90
CA TRP A 368 3.02 5.86 -44.34
C TRP A 368 2.62 7.29 -44.71
N ALA A 369 3.38 7.87 -45.63
CA ALA A 369 3.08 9.15 -46.24
C ALA A 369 2.61 8.92 -47.69
N GLU A 370 1.50 9.58 -48.06
CA GLU A 370 1.00 9.65 -49.45
C GLU A 370 1.97 10.39 -50.38
#